data_AF-A0A428PJL0-F1
#
_entry.id   AF-A0A428PJL0-F1
#
_cell.length_a   1.000
_cell.length_b   1.000
_cell.length_c   1.000
_cell.angle_alpha   90.00
_cell.angle_beta   90.00
_cell.angle_gamma   90.00
#
_symmetry.space_group_name_H-M   'P 1'
#
loop_
_entity.id
_entity.type
_entity.pdbx_description
1 polymer ?
#
loop_
_entity_poly.entity_id
_entity_poly.type
_entity_poly.pdbx_seq_one_letter_code
_entity_poly.pdbx_strand_id
1 'polypeptide(L)'
;MIRKEFIKYDEKNQLVVCDLKGADKMDPGNYRAGEDPLRAFIAATAAEFGDEKVCKEALEQLDNIYFPVIALMARLVKQRDLANATLYGPSDEALSGPILEDAPFPEVLVAKAYSEDGKKLDLILYNGKEPSSFKLGFERLVTGKQYSLSTGGSVTANSAGKASAEFKINGRTQIILQPSA
;
A
#
# COMPACT_ATOMS: atom_id res chain seq x y z
N MET A 1 -18.62 -20.99 4.83
CA MET A 1 -19.91 -20.64 4.23
C MET A 1 -19.67 -20.24 2.77
N ILE A 2 -19.14 -19.05 2.48
CA ILE A 2 -18.90 -18.56 1.10
C ILE A 2 -18.12 -19.53 0.20
N ARG A 3 -16.93 -20.00 0.63
CA ARG A 3 -16.11 -20.91 -0.18
C ARG A 3 -16.81 -22.21 -0.58
N LYS A 4 -17.68 -22.75 0.28
CA LYS A 4 -18.37 -24.02 0.01
C LYS A 4 -19.64 -23.84 -0.80
N GLU A 5 -20.31 -22.70 -0.65
CA GLU A 5 -21.64 -22.46 -1.21
C GLU A 5 -21.57 -21.78 -2.57
N PHE A 6 -20.69 -20.78 -2.72
CA PHE A 6 -20.69 -19.88 -3.88
C PHE A 6 -19.44 -19.97 -4.73
N ILE A 7 -18.36 -20.62 -4.28
CA ILE A 7 -17.11 -20.74 -5.03
C ILE A 7 -16.95 -22.17 -5.54
N LYS A 8 -16.86 -22.33 -6.87
CA LYS A 8 -16.64 -23.62 -7.53
C LYS A 8 -15.53 -23.50 -8.57
N TYR A 9 -15.08 -24.66 -9.05
CA TYR A 9 -14.17 -24.77 -10.19
C TYR A 9 -14.94 -25.36 -11.36
N ASP A 10 -14.83 -24.76 -12.55
CA ASP A 10 -15.40 -25.32 -13.77
C ASP A 10 -14.55 -26.46 -14.34
N GLU A 11 -14.99 -27.02 -15.48
CA GLU A 11 -14.28 -28.11 -16.18
C GLU A 11 -12.88 -27.71 -16.66
N LYS A 12 -12.60 -26.40 -16.79
CA LYS A 12 -11.29 -25.84 -17.15
C LYS A 12 -10.46 -25.53 -15.90
N ASN A 13 -10.93 -25.92 -14.72
CA ASN A 13 -10.33 -25.63 -13.43
C ASN A 13 -10.16 -24.12 -13.18
N GLN A 14 -11.11 -23.31 -13.65
CA GLN A 14 -11.18 -21.88 -13.36
C GLN A 14 -12.17 -21.61 -12.24
N LEU A 15 -11.86 -20.63 -11.39
CA LEU A 15 -12.74 -20.19 -10.33
C LEU A 15 -14.01 -19.57 -10.90
N VAL A 16 -15.17 -20.08 -10.49
CA VAL A 16 -16.48 -19.54 -10.84
C VAL A 16 -17.23 -19.20 -9.57
N VAL A 17 -17.87 -18.03 -9.56
CA VAL A 17 -18.80 -17.63 -8.51
C VAL A 17 -20.21 -17.99 -8.96
N CYS A 18 -20.89 -18.82 -8.19
CA CYS A 18 -22.20 -19.37 -8.55
C CYS A 18 -23.32 -18.79 -7.69
N ASP A 19 -24.57 -19.01 -8.11
CA ASP A 19 -25.77 -18.87 -7.28
C ASP A 19 -26.05 -17.47 -6.69
N LEU A 20 -25.46 -16.41 -7.28
CA LEU A 20 -25.67 -15.00 -6.91
C LEU A 20 -27.08 -14.50 -7.27
N LYS A 21 -27.77 -13.84 -6.35
CA LYS A 21 -29.13 -13.31 -6.52
C LYS A 21 -29.24 -11.84 -6.17
N GLY A 22 -29.95 -11.07 -7.00
CA GLY A 22 -30.32 -9.68 -6.69
C GLY A 22 -29.11 -8.80 -6.30
N ALA A 23 -29.10 -8.35 -5.04
CA ALA A 23 -28.05 -7.49 -4.49
C ALA A 23 -26.65 -8.15 -4.47
N ASP A 24 -26.57 -9.49 -4.52
CA ASP A 24 -25.29 -10.22 -4.61
C ASP A 24 -24.51 -9.88 -5.90
N LYS A 25 -25.21 -9.37 -6.92
CA LYS A 25 -24.63 -8.92 -8.20
C LYS A 25 -24.42 -7.42 -8.25
N MET A 26 -24.52 -6.67 -7.16
CA MET A 26 -24.39 -5.22 -7.22
C MET A 26 -22.91 -4.81 -7.28
N ASP A 27 -22.55 -4.02 -8.29
CA ASP A 27 -21.27 -3.33 -8.35
C ASP A 27 -21.41 -1.91 -7.75
N PRO A 28 -20.88 -1.66 -6.53
CA PRO A 28 -20.98 -0.35 -5.90
C PRO A 28 -20.14 0.73 -6.60
N GLY A 29 -19.18 0.36 -7.46
CA GLY A 29 -18.32 1.31 -8.17
C GLY A 29 -19.03 2.05 -9.31
N ASN A 30 -20.07 1.45 -9.89
CA ASN A 30 -20.83 2.03 -11.00
C ASN A 30 -22.35 1.88 -10.86
N TYR A 31 -22.84 1.34 -9.74
CA TYR A 31 -24.24 1.11 -9.42
C TYR A 31 -24.99 0.21 -10.42
N ARG A 32 -24.28 -0.69 -11.10
CA ARG A 32 -24.87 -1.66 -12.05
C ARG A 32 -24.77 -3.09 -11.52
N ALA A 33 -25.48 -4.00 -12.18
CA ALA A 33 -25.28 -5.42 -11.93
C ALA A 33 -23.93 -5.86 -12.53
N GLY A 34 -23.04 -6.40 -11.70
CA GLY A 34 -21.73 -6.94 -12.06
C GLY A 34 -21.19 -7.81 -10.93
N GLU A 35 -20.54 -8.92 -11.29
CA GLU A 35 -19.94 -9.85 -10.31
C GLU A 35 -18.48 -9.45 -9.98
N ASP A 36 -18.00 -8.41 -10.63
CA ASP A 36 -16.63 -7.93 -10.71
C ASP A 36 -16.05 -7.55 -9.34
N PRO A 37 -16.69 -6.69 -8.53
CA PRO A 37 -16.16 -6.32 -7.22
C PRO A 37 -16.21 -7.48 -6.22
N LEU A 38 -17.07 -8.47 -6.44
CA LEU A 38 -17.12 -9.65 -5.58
C LEU A 38 -15.80 -10.42 -5.61
N ARG A 39 -15.06 -10.41 -6.74
CA ARG A 39 -13.75 -11.05 -6.83
C ARG A 39 -12.71 -10.35 -5.95
N ALA A 40 -12.81 -9.02 -5.78
CA ALA A 40 -11.95 -8.30 -4.84
C ALA A 40 -12.24 -8.72 -3.38
N PHE A 41 -13.51 -8.85 -3.00
CA PHE A 41 -13.88 -9.31 -1.65
C PHE A 41 -13.50 -10.79 -1.41
N ILE A 42 -13.68 -11.65 -2.41
CA ILE A 42 -13.25 -13.05 -2.35
C ILE A 42 -11.73 -13.13 -2.19
N ALA A 43 -10.97 -12.37 -2.98
CA ALA A 43 -9.51 -12.33 -2.88
C ALA A 43 -9.04 -11.85 -1.51
N ALA A 44 -9.59 -10.74 -1.00
CA ALA A 44 -9.26 -10.22 0.33
C ALA A 44 -9.57 -11.23 1.44
N THR A 45 -10.74 -11.88 1.37
CA THR A 45 -11.13 -12.92 2.34
C THR A 45 -10.21 -14.13 2.23
N ALA A 46 -9.93 -14.61 1.02
CA ALA A 46 -9.02 -15.73 0.81
C ALA A 46 -7.62 -15.43 1.36
N ALA A 47 -7.10 -14.22 1.12
CA ALA A 47 -5.83 -13.76 1.68
C ALA A 47 -5.84 -13.77 3.22
N GLU A 48 -6.88 -13.19 3.85
CA GLU A 48 -7.04 -13.13 5.31
C GLU A 48 -7.00 -14.54 5.94
N PHE A 49 -7.59 -15.54 5.28
CA PHE A 49 -7.62 -16.93 5.75
C PHE A 49 -6.46 -17.81 5.23
N GLY A 50 -5.57 -17.29 4.39
CA GLY A 50 -4.43 -18.03 3.82
C GLY A 50 -4.76 -19.00 2.67
N ASP A 51 -5.89 -18.82 1.98
CA ASP A 51 -6.26 -19.59 0.79
C ASP A 51 -5.62 -18.98 -0.47
N GLU A 52 -4.32 -19.24 -0.66
CA GLU A 52 -3.51 -18.64 -1.73
C GLU A 52 -4.03 -18.94 -3.14
N LYS A 53 -4.57 -20.14 -3.37
CA LYS A 53 -5.11 -20.54 -4.68
C LYS A 53 -6.28 -19.65 -5.08
N VAL A 54 -7.27 -19.54 -4.20
CA VAL A 54 -8.48 -18.72 -4.44
C VAL A 54 -8.11 -17.25 -4.54
N CYS A 55 -7.20 -16.77 -3.69
CA CYS A 55 -6.72 -15.39 -3.73
C CYS A 55 -6.10 -15.05 -5.10
N LYS A 56 -5.15 -15.86 -5.55
CA LYS A 56 -4.43 -15.64 -6.81
C LYS A 56 -5.38 -15.64 -8.02
N GLU A 57 -6.25 -16.64 -8.13
CA GLU A 57 -7.17 -16.76 -9.27
C GLU A 57 -8.21 -15.63 -9.30
N ALA A 58 -8.73 -15.22 -8.14
CA ALA A 58 -9.65 -14.10 -8.07
C ALA A 58 -8.99 -12.77 -8.48
N LEU A 59 -7.72 -12.54 -8.09
CA LEU A 59 -6.93 -11.39 -8.54
C LEU A 59 -6.62 -11.46 -10.04
N GLU A 60 -6.28 -12.63 -10.59
CA GLU A 60 -6.02 -12.79 -12.03
C GLU A 60 -7.27 -12.46 -12.88
N GLN A 61 -8.45 -12.87 -12.43
CA GLN A 61 -9.71 -12.50 -13.10
C GLN A 61 -9.99 -11.00 -12.98
N LEU A 62 -9.74 -10.42 -11.82
CA LEU A 62 -9.88 -8.99 -11.57
C LEU A 62 -9.03 -8.16 -12.55
N ASP A 63 -7.78 -8.57 -12.74
CA ASP A 63 -6.77 -7.85 -13.51
C ASP A 63 -6.99 -7.96 -15.02
N ASN A 64 -7.42 -9.14 -15.49
CA ASN A 64 -7.46 -9.44 -16.92
C ASN A 64 -8.87 -9.42 -17.52
N ILE A 65 -9.91 -9.47 -16.69
CA ILE A 65 -11.30 -9.59 -17.16
C ILE A 65 -12.12 -8.35 -16.77
N TYR A 66 -11.97 -7.83 -15.54
CA TYR A 66 -12.96 -6.91 -14.97
C TYR A 66 -12.46 -5.50 -14.63
N PHE A 67 -11.15 -5.28 -14.47
CA PHE A 67 -10.51 -3.97 -14.23
C PHE A 67 -11.12 -3.03 -13.15
N PRO A 68 -11.51 -3.50 -11.94
CA PRO A 68 -12.12 -2.63 -10.93
C PRO A 68 -11.12 -1.89 -10.03
N VAL A 69 -11.51 -0.67 -9.64
CA VAL A 69 -10.77 0.24 -8.73
C VAL A 69 -10.59 -0.33 -7.31
N ILE A 70 -11.41 -1.30 -6.89
CA ILE A 70 -11.44 -1.85 -5.51
C ILE A 70 -10.36 -2.93 -5.26
N ALA A 71 -9.58 -3.31 -6.28
CA ALA A 71 -8.54 -4.34 -6.19
C ALA A 71 -7.43 -4.09 -5.14
N LEU A 72 -7.19 -2.83 -4.77
CA LEU A 72 -6.04 -2.46 -3.94
C LEU A 72 -6.06 -3.17 -2.57
N MET A 73 -7.20 -3.19 -1.88
CA MET A 73 -7.30 -3.87 -0.59
C MET A 73 -6.98 -5.35 -0.71
N ALA A 74 -7.56 -6.02 -1.70
CA ALA A 74 -7.33 -7.44 -1.95
C ALA A 74 -5.86 -7.78 -2.22
N ARG A 75 -5.10 -6.87 -2.82
CA ARG A 75 -3.66 -7.05 -3.09
C ARG A 75 -2.77 -6.77 -1.90
N LEU A 76 -3.23 -5.95 -0.94
CA LEU A 76 -2.44 -5.54 0.21
C LEU A 76 -2.67 -6.40 1.46
N VAL A 77 -3.89 -6.92 1.64
CA VAL A 77 -4.27 -7.76 2.78
C VAL A 77 -3.45 -9.05 2.78
N LYS A 78 -2.85 -9.37 3.92
CA LYS A 78 -2.17 -10.62 4.22
C LYS A 78 -2.99 -11.44 5.21
N GLN A 79 -2.54 -12.68 5.42
CA GLN A 79 -3.16 -13.58 6.39
C GLN A 79 -3.21 -12.92 7.78
N ARG A 80 -4.42 -12.93 8.37
CA ARG A 80 -4.71 -12.36 9.68
C ARG A 80 -4.55 -10.84 9.81
N ASP A 81 -4.46 -10.08 8.72
CA ASP A 81 -4.27 -8.63 8.81
C ASP A 81 -5.44 -7.94 9.51
N LEU A 82 -6.69 -8.36 9.28
CA LEU A 82 -7.84 -7.77 9.97
C LEU A 82 -7.82 -8.09 11.48
N ALA A 83 -7.53 -9.34 11.81
CA ALA A 83 -7.38 -9.75 13.21
C ALA A 83 -6.23 -9.00 13.88
N ASN A 84 -5.10 -8.87 13.20
CA ASN A 84 -3.92 -8.18 13.70
C ASN A 84 -4.15 -6.69 13.87
N ALA A 85 -4.85 -6.02 12.94
CA ALA A 85 -5.21 -4.61 13.05
C ALA A 85 -6.14 -4.31 14.24
N THR A 86 -6.87 -5.32 14.73
CA THR A 86 -7.73 -5.20 15.92
C THR A 86 -7.00 -5.57 17.21
N LEU A 87 -6.19 -6.64 17.17
CA LEU A 87 -5.50 -7.19 18.35
C LEU A 87 -4.22 -6.44 18.69
N TYR A 88 -3.58 -5.84 17.69
CA TYR A 88 -2.28 -5.18 17.80
C TYR A 88 -2.38 -3.78 17.22
N GLY A 89 -1.84 -2.80 17.95
CA GLY A 89 -1.64 -1.46 17.42
C GLY A 89 -0.47 -1.41 16.42
N PRO A 90 -0.20 -0.24 15.84
CA PRO A 90 1.05 -0.01 15.10
C PRO A 90 2.26 -0.38 15.97
N SER A 91 3.34 -0.85 15.35
CA SER A 91 4.57 -1.16 16.10
C SER A 91 5.19 0.11 16.69
N ASP A 92 6.01 -0.03 17.73
CA ASP A 92 6.69 1.09 18.36
C ASP A 92 7.56 1.85 17.34
N GLU A 93 8.20 1.14 16.41
CA GLU A 93 9.00 1.70 15.33
C GLU A 93 8.16 2.60 14.41
N ALA A 94 6.93 2.19 14.08
CA ALA A 94 6.01 2.99 13.27
C ALA A 94 5.52 4.24 14.01
N LEU A 95 5.43 4.18 15.34
CA LEU A 95 4.98 5.29 16.18
C LEU A 95 6.11 6.29 16.49
N SER A 96 7.35 5.85 16.65
CA SER A 96 8.47 6.71 17.02
C SER A 96 9.39 7.07 15.87
N GLY A 97 9.35 6.30 14.77
CA GLY A 97 10.27 6.46 13.65
C GLY A 97 10.08 7.76 12.86
N PRO A 98 11.07 8.13 12.03
CA PRO A 98 10.97 9.30 11.17
C PRO A 98 9.82 9.16 10.17
N ILE A 99 9.20 10.28 9.82
CA ILE A 99 8.11 10.35 8.86
C ILE A 99 8.41 11.34 7.74
N LEU A 100 7.83 11.09 6.57
CA LEU A 100 7.69 12.09 5.51
C LEU A 100 6.53 12.99 5.90
N GLU A 101 6.84 14.22 6.30
CA GLU A 101 5.85 15.19 6.79
C GLU A 101 5.29 16.05 5.64
N ASP A 102 6.14 16.41 4.67
CA ASP A 102 5.75 17.28 3.56
C ASP A 102 6.25 16.75 2.23
N ALA A 103 5.32 16.64 1.27
CA ALA A 103 5.58 16.32 -0.12
C ALA A 103 4.51 17.02 -0.99
N PRO A 104 4.91 17.81 -2.00
CA PRO A 104 3.95 18.55 -2.83
C PRO A 104 3.03 17.61 -3.61
N PHE A 105 1.71 17.74 -3.42
CA PHE A 105 0.70 17.02 -4.19
C PHE A 105 -0.03 17.98 -5.16
N PRO A 106 -0.27 17.60 -6.42
CA PRO A 106 -0.09 16.27 -7.02
C PRO A 106 1.28 16.00 -7.66
N GLU A 107 2.28 16.86 -7.43
CA GLU A 107 3.57 16.78 -8.12
C GLU A 107 4.45 15.60 -7.67
N VAL A 108 4.27 15.11 -6.45
CA VAL A 108 4.97 13.97 -5.87
C VAL A 108 3.94 12.94 -5.38
N LEU A 109 4.08 11.70 -5.86
CA LEU A 109 3.27 10.56 -5.45
C LEU A 109 4.10 9.64 -4.56
N VAL A 110 3.57 9.31 -3.38
CA VAL A 110 4.24 8.44 -2.40
C VAL A 110 3.77 7.01 -2.58
N ALA A 111 4.67 6.13 -3.02
CA ALA A 111 4.42 4.69 -3.12
C ALA A 111 4.88 3.92 -1.88
N LYS A 112 5.86 4.45 -1.13
CA LYS A 112 6.32 3.92 0.15
C LYS A 112 6.81 5.06 1.03
N ALA A 113 6.45 5.04 2.31
CA ALA A 113 7.06 5.81 3.37
C ALA A 113 7.00 4.99 4.67
N TYR A 114 8.10 4.30 4.98
CA TYR A 114 8.11 3.33 6.07
C TYR A 114 9.43 3.34 6.84
N SER A 115 9.32 3.28 8.17
CA SER A 115 10.44 3.07 9.08
C SER A 115 10.36 1.65 9.63
N GLU A 116 11.32 0.80 9.24
CA GLU A 116 11.35 -0.60 9.65
C GLU A 116 11.96 -0.79 11.04
N ASP A 117 12.89 0.09 11.43
CA ASP A 117 13.69 -0.02 12.65
C ASP A 117 13.51 1.19 13.61
N GLY A 118 12.57 2.08 13.29
CA GLY A 118 12.31 3.31 14.03
C GLY A 118 13.41 4.37 13.89
N LYS A 119 14.40 4.17 13.02
CA LYS A 119 15.57 5.05 12.88
C LYS A 119 15.76 5.55 11.46
N LYS A 120 15.65 4.65 10.47
CA LYS A 120 15.73 4.98 9.04
C LYS A 120 14.33 5.18 8.47
N LEU A 121 14.21 6.01 7.45
CA LEU A 121 13.00 6.16 6.64
C LEU A 121 13.31 5.77 5.20
N ASP A 122 12.59 4.77 4.69
CA ASP A 122 12.68 4.30 3.31
C ASP A 122 11.49 4.82 2.51
N LEU A 123 11.80 5.60 1.47
CA LEU A 123 10.83 6.25 0.60
C LEU A 123 10.93 5.72 -0.82
N ILE A 124 9.77 5.51 -1.44
CA ILE A 124 9.65 5.31 -2.88
C ILE A 124 8.67 6.35 -3.40
N LEU A 125 9.16 7.24 -4.26
CA LEU A 125 8.43 8.37 -4.80
C LEU A 125 8.35 8.30 -6.32
N TYR A 126 7.33 8.94 -6.88
CA TYR A 126 7.16 9.19 -8.31
C TYR A 126 6.81 10.66 -8.55
N ASN A 127 7.28 11.23 -9.65
CA ASN A 127 6.77 12.52 -10.14
C ASN A 127 5.36 12.32 -10.70
N GLY A 128 4.43 13.18 -10.31
CA GLY A 128 3.05 13.16 -10.83
C GLY A 128 2.92 13.72 -12.25
N LYS A 129 3.89 14.53 -12.71
CA LYS A 129 3.97 15.08 -14.07
C LYS A 129 5.37 14.91 -14.64
N GLU A 130 6.05 16.00 -14.98
CA GLU A 130 7.42 15.96 -15.49
C GLU A 130 8.44 15.75 -14.36
N PRO A 131 9.58 15.09 -14.63
CA PRO A 131 10.67 14.96 -13.68
C PRO A 131 11.19 16.33 -13.24
N SER A 132 11.32 16.56 -11.93
CA SER A 132 11.81 17.83 -11.36
C SER A 132 12.45 17.62 -9.99
N SER A 133 13.01 18.70 -9.43
CA SER A 133 13.44 18.76 -8.04
C SER A 133 12.28 19.22 -7.16
N PHE A 134 12.02 18.48 -6.09
CA PHE A 134 10.97 18.79 -5.12
C PHE A 134 11.56 18.85 -3.72
N LYS A 135 11.12 19.84 -2.94
CA LYS A 135 11.45 19.94 -1.52
C LYS A 135 10.57 18.97 -0.74
N LEU A 136 11.20 18.12 0.05
CA LEU A 136 10.54 17.18 0.96
C LEU A 136 10.83 17.57 2.41
N GLY A 137 9.85 17.43 3.27
CA GLY A 137 9.95 17.65 4.72
C GLY A 137 9.93 16.35 5.50
N PHE A 138 10.78 16.28 6.52
CA PHE A 138 10.90 15.15 7.43
C PHE A 138 10.63 15.60 8.86
N GLU A 139 9.98 14.76 9.65
CA GLU A 139 9.72 14.98 11.09
C GLU A 139 10.02 13.71 11.90
N ARG A 140 10.01 13.85 13.23
CA ARG A 140 10.40 12.81 14.21
C ARG A 140 11.85 12.39 14.07
N LEU A 141 12.70 13.31 13.64
CA LEU A 141 14.15 13.15 13.66
C LEU A 141 14.70 13.44 15.06
N VAL A 142 15.79 12.77 15.41
CA VAL A 142 16.52 13.05 16.64
C VAL A 142 17.12 14.46 16.53
N THR A 143 16.70 15.36 17.42
CA THR A 143 17.10 16.78 17.40
C THR A 143 18.61 16.95 17.37
N GLY A 144 19.13 17.79 16.45
CA GLY A 144 20.55 18.05 16.30
C GLY A 144 21.36 16.90 15.67
N LYS A 145 20.75 15.74 15.40
CA LYS A 145 21.42 14.63 14.71
C LYS A 145 21.46 14.89 13.22
N GLN A 146 22.59 14.57 12.60
CA GLN A 146 22.75 14.57 11.15
C GLN A 146 22.26 13.23 10.59
N TYR A 147 21.59 13.30 9.43
CA TYR A 147 21.09 12.17 8.69
C TYR A 147 21.71 12.16 7.29
N SER A 148 22.23 11.02 6.86
CA SER A 148 22.70 10.78 5.50
C SER A 148 21.54 10.41 4.57
N LEU A 149 21.67 10.83 3.31
CA LEU A 149 20.71 10.57 2.25
C LEU A 149 21.33 9.61 1.24
N SER A 150 20.61 8.55 0.84
CA SER A 150 21.10 7.59 -0.17
C SER A 150 21.36 8.21 -1.54
N THR A 151 20.73 9.34 -1.84
CA THR A 151 20.93 10.13 -3.07
C THR A 151 22.18 11.02 -3.00
N GLY A 152 22.91 11.00 -1.88
CA GLY A 152 24.04 11.87 -1.60
C GLY A 152 23.66 13.07 -0.74
N GLY A 153 24.63 13.56 0.03
CA GLY A 153 24.45 14.67 0.96
C GLY A 153 23.91 14.25 2.33
N SER A 154 23.55 15.24 3.13
CA SER A 154 23.00 15.05 4.48
C SER A 154 22.09 16.20 4.86
N VAL A 155 21.22 15.96 5.84
CA VAL A 155 20.41 16.99 6.49
C VAL A 155 20.59 16.90 8.00
N THR A 156 20.46 18.03 8.69
CA THR A 156 20.52 18.06 10.16
C THR A 156 19.14 18.38 10.70
N ALA A 157 18.68 17.58 11.67
CA ALA A 157 17.43 17.83 12.36
C ALA A 157 17.53 19.10 13.21
N ASN A 158 16.56 19.99 13.08
CA ASN A 158 16.46 21.18 13.90
C ASN A 158 16.01 20.86 15.35
N SER A 159 15.84 21.88 16.17
CA SER A 159 15.38 21.75 17.57
C SER A 159 13.96 21.19 17.71
N ALA A 160 13.17 21.20 16.64
CA ALA A 160 11.84 20.59 16.57
C ALA A 160 11.86 19.16 15.98
N GLY A 161 13.03 18.58 15.73
CA GLY A 161 13.14 17.24 15.13
C GLY A 161 12.70 17.20 13.66
N LYS A 162 12.78 18.34 12.96
CA LYS A 162 12.42 18.47 11.54
C LYS A 162 13.63 18.74 10.68
N ALA A 163 13.58 18.31 9.43
CA ALA A 163 14.54 18.68 8.39
C ALA A 163 13.85 18.77 7.03
N SER A 164 14.50 19.40 6.05
CA SER A 164 14.02 19.40 4.67
C SER A 164 15.19 19.30 3.71
N ALA A 165 15.00 18.59 2.60
CA ALA A 165 15.95 18.52 1.50
C ALA A 165 15.23 18.54 0.15
N GLU A 166 15.95 18.96 -0.89
CA GLU A 166 15.49 18.87 -2.27
C GLU A 166 15.97 17.57 -2.91
N PHE A 167 15.06 16.90 -3.61
CA PHE A 167 15.33 15.65 -4.31
C PHE A 167 14.88 15.75 -5.74
N LYS A 168 15.72 15.28 -6.66
CA LYS A 168 15.34 15.05 -8.04
C LYS A 168 14.51 13.77 -8.13
N ILE A 169 13.26 13.87 -8.54
CA ILE A 169 12.33 12.74 -8.67
C ILE A 169 12.05 12.51 -10.15
N ASN A 170 12.33 11.30 -10.63
CA ASN A 170 12.12 10.86 -12.00
C ASN A 170 11.73 9.38 -12.05
N GLY A 171 10.47 9.09 -12.38
CA GLY A 171 9.89 7.77 -12.23
C GLY A 171 10.06 7.25 -10.79
N ARG A 172 10.25 5.94 -10.66
CA ARG A 172 10.47 5.29 -9.36
C ARG A 172 11.79 5.74 -8.75
N THR A 173 11.73 6.64 -7.78
CA THR A 173 12.91 7.18 -7.08
C THR A 173 12.92 6.69 -5.64
N GLN A 174 13.98 5.98 -5.25
CA GLN A 174 14.16 5.52 -3.87
C GLN A 174 15.07 6.47 -3.10
N ILE A 175 14.64 6.85 -1.90
CA ILE A 175 15.40 7.70 -0.97
C ILE A 175 15.41 7.02 0.39
N ILE A 176 16.60 6.82 0.95
CA ILE A 176 16.79 6.35 2.32
C ILE A 176 17.40 7.48 3.14
N LEU A 177 16.69 7.88 4.18
CA LEU A 177 17.15 8.80 5.21
C LEU A 177 17.56 7.98 6.43
N GLN A 178 18.82 8.09 6.88
CA GLN A 178 19.30 7.34 8.04
C GLN A 178 20.26 8.20 8.89
N PRO A 179 20.29 8.04 10.23
CA PRO A 179 21.23 8.77 11.07
C PRO A 179 22.68 8.53 10.61
N SER A 180 23.47 9.61 10.49
CA SER A 180 24.93 9.48 10.33
C SER A 180 25.52 8.82 11.58
N ALA A 181 26.54 7.98 11.40
CA ALA A 181 27.30 7.39 12.52
C ALA A 181 27.74 8.50 13.50
#